data_AF-A0A938A284-F1
#
_entry.id   AF-A0A938A284-F1
#
_cell.length_a   1.000
_cell.length_b   1.000
_cell.length_c   1.000
_cell.angle_alpha   90.00
_cell.angle_beta   90.00
_cell.angle_gamma   90.00
#
_symmetry.space_group_name_H-M   'P 1'
#
loop_
_entity.id
_entity.type
_entity.pdbx_description
1 polymer ?
#
loop_
_entity_poly.entity_id
_entity_poly.type
_entity_poly.pdbx_seq_one_letter_code
_entity_poly.pdbx_strand_id
1 'polypeptide(L)' 'MQFLGEAFYGEPIVCHSGLRAIGRSSQIIAQLATQSGRPIAYAETVMVAMVDDMAAPHPQDYREKLEPWLIRP' A
#
# COMPACT_ATOMS: atom_id res chain seq x y z
N MET A 1 2.01 -11.08 -2.94
CA MET A 1 1.47 -10.57 -4.22
C MET A 1 0.57 -11.64 -4.82
N GLN A 2 -0.54 -11.23 -5.43
CA GLN A 2 -1.51 -12.10 -6.08
C GLN A 2 -1.73 -11.60 -7.51
N PHE A 3 -1.54 -12.46 -8.50
CA PHE A 3 -1.88 -12.18 -9.89
C PHE A 3 -3.32 -12.66 -10.13
N LEU A 4 -4.18 -11.76 -10.58
CA LEU A 4 -5.62 -11.98 -10.73
C LEU A 4 -6.05 -12.06 -12.20
N GLY A 5 -5.21 -11.58 -13.10
CA GLY A 5 -5.42 -11.62 -14.54
C GLY A 5 -4.19 -11.14 -15.30
N GLU A 6 -4.25 -11.23 -16.63
CA GLU A 6 -3.20 -10.76 -17.51
C GLU A 6 -3.37 -9.26 -17.81
N ALA A 7 -2.24 -8.58 -17.98
CA ALA A 7 -2.19 -7.22 -18.52
C ALA A 7 -1.69 -7.26 -19.96
N PHE A 8 -2.25 -6.41 -20.80
CA PHE A 8 -1.92 -6.33 -22.22
C PHE A 8 -1.33 -4.98 -22.57
N TYR A 9 -0.41 -4.94 -23.53
CA TYR A 9 0.11 -3.69 -24.06
C TYR A 9 -1.01 -2.88 -24.75
N GLY A 10 -0.93 -1.55 -24.66
CA GLY A 10 -1.84 -0.62 -25.34
C GLY A 10 -2.80 0.11 -24.42
N GLU A 11 -3.12 -0.46 -23.26
CA GLU A 11 -3.99 0.18 -22.24
C GLU A 11 -3.22 0.43 -20.93
N PRO A 12 -3.43 1.57 -20.26
CA PRO A 12 -2.74 1.87 -19.03
C PRO A 12 -3.15 0.94 -17.89
N ILE A 13 -2.18 0.64 -17.03
CA ILE A 13 -2.43 0.01 -15.73
C ILE A 13 -2.57 1.12 -14.70
N VAL A 14 -3.68 1.12 -13.96
CA VAL A 14 -3.91 2.04 -12.85
C VAL A 14 -3.72 1.28 -11.54
N CYS A 15 -2.77 1.74 -10.73
CA CYS A 15 -2.49 1.20 -9.40
C CYS A 15 -3.16 2.06 -8.33
N HIS A 16 -4.22 1.53 -7.72
CA HIS A 16 -4.84 2.12 -6.54
C HIS A 16 -4.04 1.74 -5.32
N SER A 17 -3.70 2.70 -4.46
CA SER A 17 -2.92 2.45 -3.25
C SER A 17 -3.60 3.08 -2.04
N GLY A 18 -3.59 2.38 -0.93
CA GLY A 18 -4.12 2.88 0.34
C GLY A 18 -3.49 2.17 1.53
N LEU A 19 -3.63 2.74 2.71
CA LEU A 19 -3.14 2.11 3.93
C LEU A 19 -4.15 1.08 4.44
N ARG A 20 -3.69 -0.16 4.57
CA ARG A 20 -4.48 -1.24 5.15
C ARG A 20 -4.42 -1.24 6.68
N ALA A 21 -3.27 -0.89 7.25
CA ALA A 21 -3.03 -0.82 8.69
C ALA A 21 -1.81 0.06 9.02
N ILE A 22 -1.82 0.67 10.21
CA ILE A 22 -0.68 1.43 10.77
C ILE A 22 -0.30 0.84 12.13
N GLY A 23 0.86 0.19 12.19
CA GLY A 23 1.46 -0.35 13.41
C GLY A 23 2.30 0.68 14.18
N ARG A 24 3.11 0.21 15.12
CA ARG A 24 4.02 1.08 15.91
C ARG A 24 5.18 1.61 15.07
N SER A 25 5.90 0.71 14.41
CA SER A 25 7.09 0.99 13.60
C SER A 25 6.93 0.53 12.15
N SER A 26 5.71 0.17 11.75
CA SER A 26 5.43 -0.34 10.42
C SER A 26 4.06 0.11 9.93
N GLN A 27 3.86 0.06 8.62
CA GLN A 27 2.57 0.27 7.97
C GLN A 27 2.39 -0.75 6.84
N ILE A 28 1.13 -1.11 6.58
CA ILE A 28 0.77 -2.01 5.49
C ILE A 28 0.11 -1.17 4.41
N ILE A 29 0.69 -1.14 3.22
CA ILE A 29 0.08 -0.55 2.03
C ILE A 29 -0.59 -1.67 1.25
N ALA A 30 -1.88 -1.53 0.96
CA ALA A 30 -2.60 -2.36 0.00
C ALA A 30 -2.61 -1.68 -1.36
N GLN A 31 -2.41 -2.48 -2.41
CA GLN A 31 -2.29 -2.02 -3.79
C GLN A 31 -3.14 -2.89 -4.70
N LEU A 32 -4.02 -2.27 -5.48
CA LEU A 32 -4.83 -2.94 -6.49
C LEU A 32 -4.45 -2.38 -7.87
N ALA A 33 -3.87 -3.22 -8.71
CA ALA A 33 -3.62 -2.90 -10.11
C ALA A 33 -4.86 -3.26 -10.94
N THR A 34 -5.30 -2.32 -11.77
CA THR A 34 -6.43 -2.49 -12.68
C THR A 34 -6.04 -2.11 -14.11
N GLN A 35 -6.60 -2.80 -15.10
CA GLN A 35 -6.49 -2.42 -16.51
C GLN A 35 -7.89 -2.45 -17.15
N SER A 36 -8.29 -1.34 -17.76
CA SER A 36 -9.65 -1.15 -18.31
C SER A 36 -10.74 -1.47 -17.28
N GLY A 37 -10.52 -1.08 -16.02
CA GLY A 37 -11.44 -1.33 -14.90
C GLY A 37 -11.42 -2.75 -14.33
N ARG A 38 -10.64 -3.68 -14.90
CA ARG A 38 -10.54 -5.07 -14.40
C ARG A 38 -9.35 -5.22 -13.45
N PRO A 39 -9.50 -5.90 -12.30
CA PRO A 39 -8.37 -6.18 -11.41
C PRO A 39 -7.42 -7.19 -12.07
N ILE A 40 -6.13 -6.88 -12.07
CA ILE A 40 -5.08 -7.73 -12.66
C ILE A 40 -4.06 -8.20 -11.62
N ALA A 41 -3.87 -7.46 -10.54
CA ALA A 41 -3.03 -7.88 -9.42
C ALA A 41 -3.44 -7.18 -8.12
N TYR A 42 -3.21 -7.86 -7.00
CA TYR A 42 -3.32 -7.31 -5.66
C TYR A 42 -2.03 -7.58 -4.87
N ALA A 43 -1.58 -6.60 -4.10
CA ALA A 43 -0.42 -6.76 -3.23
C ALA A 43 -0.62 -6.03 -1.91
N GLU A 44 -0.03 -6.60 -0.86
CA GLU A 44 0.18 -5.90 0.40
C GLU A 44 1.67 -5.83 0.65
N THR A 45 2.13 -4.64 1.03
CA THR A 45 3.53 -4.33 1.30
C THR A 45 3.65 -3.84 2.73
N VAL A 46 4.52 -4.46 3.52
CA VAL A 46 4.88 -3.98 4.86
C VAL A 46 6.08 -3.06 4.73
N MET A 47 5.93 -1.79 5.10
CA MET A 47 7.05 -0.86 5.23
C MET A 47 7.37 -0.65 6.70
N VAL A 48 8.66 -0.65 7.05
CA VAL A 48 9.15 -0.49 8.42
C VAL A 48 9.94 0.81 8.50
N ALA A 49 9.64 1.63 9.51
CA ALA A 49 10.43 2.83 9.81
C ALA A 49 11.74 2.41 10.49
N MET A 50 12.86 2.89 9.94
CA MET A 50 14.20 2.58 10.40
C MET A 50 14.91 3.86 10.84
N VAL A 51 15.56 3.81 12.00
CA VAL A 51 16.46 4.85 12.52
C VAL A 51 17.71 4.13 13.01
N ASP A 52 18.88 4.55 12.55
CA ASP A 52 20.17 3.94 12.89
C ASP A 52 20.16 2.41 12.72
N ASP A 53 19.68 1.93 11.56
CA ASP A 53 19.53 0.52 11.18
C ASP A 53 18.62 -0.33 12.10
N MET A 54 17.86 0.31 12.98
CA MET A 54 16.92 -0.34 13.90
C MET A 54 15.47 0.10 13.64
N ALA A 55 14.53 -0.81 13.83
CA ALA A 55 13.11 -0.48 13.71
C ALA A 55 12.71 0.51 14.81
N ALA A 56 12.17 1.66 14.41
CA ALA A 56 11.81 2.74 15.32
C ALA A 56 10.31 3.09 15.22
N PRO A 57 9.68 3.57 16.29
CA PRO A 57 8.30 4.02 16.24
C PRO A 57 8.11 5.13 15.20
N HIS A 58 6.98 5.10 14.51
CA HIS A 58 6.52 6.22 13.71
C HIS A 58 6.38 7.47 14.60
N PRO A 59 6.95 8.61 14.21
CA PRO A 59 6.66 9.88 14.86
C PRO A 59 5.15 10.15 14.87
N GLN A 60 4.64 10.80 15.91
CA GLN A 60 3.21 11.03 16.06
C GLN A 60 2.64 11.86 14.90
N ASP A 61 3.34 12.92 14.47
CA ASP A 61 2.91 13.77 13.37
C ASP A 61 2.87 13.01 12.02
N TYR A 62 3.78 12.04 11.84
CA TYR A 62 3.76 11.15 10.69
C TYR A 62 2.54 10.24 10.72
N ARG A 63 2.24 9.65 11.88
CA ARG A 63 1.05 8.80 12.06
C ARG A 63 -0.23 9.57 11.74
N GLU A 64 -0.38 10.79 12.26
CA GLU A 64 -1.54 11.65 12.00
C GLU A 64 -1.72 11.96 10.50
N LYS A 65 -0.61 12.12 9.75
CA LYS A 65 -0.63 12.32 8.29
C LYS A 65 -1.01 11.04 7.52
N LEU A 66 -0.75 9.86 8.08
CA LEU A 66 -1.08 8.58 7.47
C LEU A 66 -2.55 8.19 7.66
N GLU A 67 -3.15 8.52 8.81
CA GLU A 67 -4.51 8.11 9.17
C GLU A 67 -5.59 8.41 8.12
N PRO A 68 -5.60 9.58 7.42
CA PRO A 68 -6.56 9.86 6.37
C PRO A 68 -6.52 8.89 5.18
N TRP A 69 -5.40 8.20 4.97
CA TRP A 69 -5.19 7.24 3.88
C TRP A 69 -5.58 5.81 4.24
N LEU A 70 -6.04 5.57 5.47
CA LEU A 70 -6.59 4.27 5.85
C LEU A 70 -7.81 3.93 4.99
N ILE A 71 -7.76 2.76 4.36
CA ILE A 71 -8.88 2.19 3.62
C ILE A 71 -10.02 1.97 4.61
N ARG A 72 -11.17 2.59 4.32
CA ARG A 72 -12.38 2.48 5.15
C ARG A 72 -13.21 1.26 4.72
N PRO A 73 -13.97 0.64 5.63
CA PRO A 73 -14.98 -0.37 5.30
C PRO A 73 -16.04 0.16 4.33
#